data_AF-A0A7X0PM74-F1
#
_entry.id   AF-A0A7X0PM74-F1
#
_cell.length_a   1.000
_cell.length_b   1.000
_cell.length_c   1.000
_cell.angle_alpha   90.00
_cell.angle_beta   90.00
_cell.angle_gamma   90.00
#
_symmetry.space_group_name_H-M   'P 1'
#
loop_
_entity.id
_entity.type
_entity.pdbx_description
1 polymer ?
#
loop_
_entity_poly.entity_id
_entity_poly.type
_entity_poly.pdbx_seq_one_letter_code
_entity_poly.pdbx_strand_id
1 'polypeptide(L)'
;MQPTRLLAAGLCAAAAFAACSSAHAASGGFAPGSGTLDARPLSVHVPAGTLSPLSSTMPPLLLRREDGAGPVYYLASGLGVPRYGIADLPGAAAWRVVPDADCASLVPVALDEVKQASVQVVTVQQNPLPMACAAAFEGSCTSRDQRLRIGTTFQGTRRTARAGGGFFGTEGKITTTFHTGVRTLTIEHLPSGRQWRMDEALQDSAAYSAPQTAIRYLPEWQRVLLLGVSTGTEGAQGRCIALPPS
;
A
#
# COMPACT_ATOMS: atom_id res chain seq x y z
N MET A 1 -41.47 -75.02 12.91
CA MET A 1 -42.11 -73.69 12.88
C MET A 1 -41.10 -72.70 12.31
N GLN A 2 -41.35 -72.14 11.11
CA GLN A 2 -40.72 -70.90 10.64
C GLN A 2 -41.26 -69.69 11.47
N PRO A 3 -40.79 -68.45 11.27
CA PRO A 3 -39.44 -67.92 10.99
C PRO A 3 -39.04 -66.92 12.12
N THR A 4 -37.92 -66.21 12.10
CA THR A 4 -37.87 -64.76 11.80
C THR A 4 -36.41 -64.37 11.61
N ARG A 5 -36.09 -63.85 10.41
CA ARG A 5 -34.85 -63.11 10.13
C ARG A 5 -35.01 -61.68 10.65
N LEU A 6 -33.97 -61.11 11.25
CA LEU A 6 -33.77 -59.66 11.27
C LEU A 6 -32.29 -59.38 10.98
N LEU A 7 -32.06 -58.92 9.75
CA LEU A 7 -30.88 -58.16 9.37
C LEU A 7 -30.88 -56.87 10.20
N ALA A 8 -29.76 -56.54 10.85
CA ALA A 8 -29.46 -55.17 11.24
C ALA A 8 -28.32 -54.67 10.36
N ALA A 9 -28.72 -53.91 9.34
CA ALA A 9 -27.87 -53.11 8.50
C ALA A 9 -27.16 -52.04 9.34
N GLY A 10 -26.00 -51.62 8.84
CA GLY A 10 -25.04 -50.81 9.55
C GLY A 10 -25.43 -49.37 9.81
N LEU A 11 -24.52 -48.66 10.46
CA LEU A 11 -24.31 -47.23 10.36
C LEU A 11 -22.93 -46.91 10.93
N CYS A 12 -21.93 -46.88 10.05
CA CYS A 12 -20.70 -46.14 10.29
C CYS A 12 -21.06 -44.65 10.34
N ALA A 13 -21.21 -44.10 11.55
CA ALA A 13 -21.25 -42.66 11.73
C ALA A 13 -19.80 -42.13 11.72
N ALA A 14 -19.27 -41.89 10.52
CA ALA A 14 -18.07 -41.08 10.35
C ALA A 14 -18.42 -39.65 10.76
N ALA A 15 -17.94 -39.23 11.94
CA ALA A 15 -18.01 -37.85 12.38
C ALA A 15 -17.15 -37.00 11.44
N ALA A 16 -17.80 -36.39 10.44
CA ALA A 16 -17.19 -35.38 9.61
C ALA A 16 -16.94 -34.14 10.50
N PHE A 17 -15.67 -33.96 10.88
CA PHE A 17 -15.15 -32.70 11.37
C PHE A 17 -15.35 -31.63 10.29
N ALA A 18 -16.50 -30.95 10.31
CA ALA A 18 -16.68 -29.68 9.63
C ALA A 18 -15.93 -28.61 10.45
N ALA A 19 -14.61 -28.62 10.34
CA ALA A 19 -13.83 -27.44 10.64
C ALA A 19 -14.26 -26.39 9.63
N CYS A 20 -15.13 -25.47 10.04
CA CYS A 20 -15.31 -24.20 9.35
C CYS A 20 -13.99 -23.43 9.44
N SER A 21 -13.03 -23.81 8.60
CA SER A 21 -11.91 -22.97 8.24
C SER A 21 -12.51 -21.77 7.50
N SER A 22 -12.78 -20.70 8.24
CA SER A 22 -12.95 -19.36 7.71
C SER A 22 -11.61 -18.96 7.08
N ALA A 23 -11.40 -19.43 5.86
CA ALA A 23 -10.39 -18.92 4.96
C ALA A 23 -10.76 -17.45 4.69
N HIS A 24 -10.26 -16.55 5.54
CA HIS A 24 -10.13 -15.16 5.16
C HIS A 24 -9.17 -15.18 3.97
N ALA A 25 -9.72 -15.10 2.76
CA ALA A 25 -8.93 -14.96 1.56
C ALA A 25 -8.06 -13.72 1.73
N ALA A 26 -6.76 -13.92 1.88
CA ALA A 26 -5.80 -12.85 1.96
C ALA A 26 -5.91 -12.03 0.66
N SER A 27 -6.23 -10.75 0.76
CA SER A 27 -6.04 -9.83 -0.35
C SER A 27 -4.55 -9.80 -0.67
N GLY A 28 -4.16 -10.42 -1.78
CA GLY A 28 -2.77 -10.54 -2.24
C GLY A 28 -2.19 -9.24 -2.82
N GLY A 29 -2.68 -8.09 -2.37
CA GLY A 29 -2.28 -6.75 -2.83
C GLY A 29 -2.55 -6.52 -4.31
N PHE A 30 -2.08 -5.39 -4.83
CA PHE A 30 -2.14 -5.11 -6.26
C PHE A 30 -1.10 -5.93 -7.03
N ALA A 31 -1.51 -6.54 -8.14
CA ALA A 31 -0.62 -7.18 -9.09
C ALA A 31 0.37 -6.17 -9.70
N PRO A 32 1.49 -6.64 -10.29
CA PRO A 32 2.39 -5.79 -11.07
C PRO A 32 1.61 -4.92 -12.08
N GLY A 33 1.90 -3.63 -12.07
CA GLY A 33 1.21 -2.70 -12.95
C GLY A 33 1.64 -2.81 -14.41
N SER A 34 0.86 -2.15 -15.27
CA SER A 34 1.15 -1.95 -16.69
C SER A 34 0.59 -0.61 -17.15
N GLY A 35 1.06 -0.11 -18.29
CA GLY A 35 0.56 1.14 -18.85
C GLY A 35 1.52 1.76 -19.85
N THR A 36 1.25 3.01 -20.19
CA THR A 36 2.05 3.80 -21.12
C THR A 36 3.08 4.67 -20.41
N LEU A 37 3.01 4.87 -19.08
CA LEU A 37 4.08 5.51 -18.32
C LEU A 37 5.26 4.56 -18.11
N ASP A 38 6.47 5.12 -18.12
CA ASP A 38 7.69 4.34 -17.91
C ASP A 38 7.84 4.02 -16.42
N ALA A 39 7.76 2.73 -16.08
CA ALA A 39 7.88 2.25 -14.71
C ALA A 39 9.04 1.28 -14.56
N ARG A 40 9.87 1.49 -13.55
CA ARG A 40 11.01 0.64 -13.19
C ARG A 40 10.86 0.11 -11.76
N PRO A 41 11.43 -1.07 -11.44
CA PRO A 41 11.61 -1.47 -10.05
C PRO A 41 12.34 -0.37 -9.28
N LEU A 42 11.88 -0.05 -8.07
CA LEU A 42 12.58 0.89 -7.20
C LEU A 42 13.73 0.16 -6.53
N SER A 43 14.97 0.57 -6.83
CA SER A 43 16.15 0.05 -6.14
C SER A 43 16.16 0.57 -4.70
N VAL A 44 16.07 -0.35 -3.74
CA VAL A 44 16.08 -0.03 -2.31
C VAL A 44 17.12 -0.89 -1.61
N HIS A 45 18.05 -0.26 -0.91
CA HIS A 45 18.92 -0.96 0.03
C HIS A 45 18.32 -0.84 1.44
N VAL A 46 17.89 -1.96 2.03
CA VAL A 46 17.37 -2.00 3.41
C VAL A 46 18.42 -2.65 4.29
N PRO A 47 19.06 -1.90 5.21
CA PRO A 47 20.00 -2.48 6.15
C PRO A 47 19.34 -3.54 7.04
N ALA A 48 20.10 -4.58 7.40
CA ALA A 48 19.62 -5.63 8.28
C ALA A 48 19.16 -5.05 9.63
N GLY A 49 18.02 -5.53 10.14
CA GLY A 49 17.46 -5.08 11.42
C GLY A 49 16.73 -3.73 11.38
N THR A 50 16.58 -3.11 10.20
CA THR A 50 15.81 -1.87 10.04
C THR A 50 14.39 -2.12 9.52
N LEU A 51 13.50 -1.17 9.82
CA LEU A 51 12.17 -1.10 9.23
C LEU A 51 12.30 -0.85 7.72
N SER A 52 11.44 -1.47 6.92
CA SER A 52 11.44 -1.27 5.46
C SER A 52 10.69 0.01 5.07
N PRO A 53 11.15 0.76 4.04
CA PRO A 53 10.39 1.86 3.45
C PRO A 53 9.24 1.36 2.56
N LEU A 54 9.15 0.05 2.32
CA LEU A 54 8.13 -0.59 1.48
C LEU A 54 6.96 -1.15 2.32
N SER A 55 6.87 -0.79 3.60
CA SER A 55 5.74 -1.21 4.43
C SER A 55 4.48 -0.41 4.09
N SER A 56 3.42 -1.08 3.65
CA SER A 56 2.12 -0.45 3.41
C SER A 56 1.36 -0.14 4.70
N THR A 57 1.63 -0.87 5.79
CA THR A 57 1.01 -0.68 7.11
C THR A 57 1.74 0.37 7.95
N MET A 58 3.04 0.56 7.72
CA MET A 58 3.86 1.60 8.33
C MET A 58 4.55 2.41 7.22
N PRO A 59 3.78 3.25 6.51
CA PRO A 59 4.31 4.04 5.40
C PRO A 59 5.40 5.01 5.89
N PRO A 60 6.51 5.18 5.14
CA PRO A 60 7.55 6.11 5.54
C PRO A 60 7.09 7.56 5.43
N LEU A 61 7.59 8.41 6.33
CA LEU A 61 7.44 9.86 6.25
C LEU A 61 8.21 10.39 5.05
N LEU A 62 7.60 11.33 4.31
CA LEU A 62 8.30 12.10 3.29
C LEU A 62 8.91 13.34 3.94
N LEU A 63 10.22 13.51 3.78
CA LEU A 63 10.94 14.69 4.23
C LEU A 63 11.57 15.39 3.03
N ARG A 64 11.78 16.70 3.18
CA ARG A 64 12.33 17.57 2.15
C ARG A 64 13.32 18.55 2.77
N ARG A 65 14.45 18.73 2.10
CA ARG A 65 15.41 19.81 2.36
C ARG A 65 15.49 20.67 1.12
N GLU A 66 15.48 21.99 1.29
CA GLU A 66 15.80 22.91 0.21
C GLU A 66 17.30 23.16 0.20
N ASP A 67 17.97 22.78 -0.89
CA ASP A 67 19.37 23.11 -1.13
C ASP A 67 19.47 24.09 -2.31
N GLY A 68 20.58 24.82 -2.42
CA GLY A 68 20.80 25.79 -3.51
C GLY A 68 20.79 25.20 -4.93
N ALA A 69 20.89 23.87 -5.05
CA ALA A 69 20.82 23.13 -6.32
C ALA A 69 19.43 22.51 -6.62
N GLY A 70 18.45 22.67 -5.71
CA GLY A 70 17.12 22.08 -5.80
C GLY A 70 16.71 21.30 -4.55
N PRO A 71 15.48 20.78 -4.49
CA PRO A 71 15.01 20.03 -3.34
C PRO A 71 15.71 18.68 -3.24
N VAL A 72 16.03 18.25 -2.03
CA VAL A 72 16.45 16.88 -1.70
C VAL A 72 15.33 16.21 -0.93
N TYR A 73 14.92 15.04 -1.40
CA TYR A 73 13.85 14.25 -0.79
C TYR A 73 14.40 13.08 0.02
N TYR A 74 13.73 12.77 1.12
CA TYR A 74 14.04 11.64 1.98
C TYR A 74 12.78 10.87 2.33
N LEU A 75 12.95 9.57 2.59
CA LEU A 75 11.95 8.72 3.22
C LEU A 75 12.48 8.27 4.58
N ALA A 76 11.64 8.29 5.61
CA ALA A 76 12.03 7.82 6.95
C ALA A 76 10.95 6.93 7.57
N SER A 77 11.34 5.76 8.06
CA SER A 77 10.47 4.81 8.75
C SER A 77 10.80 4.79 10.23
N GLY A 78 9.77 4.87 11.08
CA GLY A 78 9.92 4.81 12.54
C GLY A 78 10.64 6.00 13.17
N LEU A 79 10.74 7.13 12.46
CA LEU A 79 11.35 8.35 12.98
C LEU A 79 10.52 8.91 14.14
N GLY A 80 11.17 9.17 15.27
CA GLY A 80 10.58 9.85 16.41
C GLY A 80 10.45 11.36 16.16
N VAL A 81 9.83 12.04 17.11
CA VAL A 81 9.72 13.51 17.09
C VAL A 81 10.36 14.07 18.35
N PRO A 82 11.66 14.43 18.30
CA PRO A 82 12.41 14.88 19.48
C PRO A 82 11.78 16.07 20.20
N ARG A 83 11.18 17.01 19.45
CA ARG A 83 10.48 18.18 20.01
C ARG A 83 9.34 17.79 20.97
N TYR A 84 8.73 16.62 20.76
CA TYR A 84 7.66 16.10 21.61
C TYR A 84 8.15 14.99 22.56
N GLY A 85 9.47 14.78 22.68
CA GLY A 85 10.04 13.71 23.49
C GLY A 85 9.75 12.31 22.96
N ILE A 86 9.33 12.17 21.70
CA ILE A 86 9.02 10.88 21.08
C ILE A 86 10.31 10.30 20.53
N ALA A 87 10.75 9.18 21.10
CA ALA A 87 11.90 8.42 20.64
C ALA A 87 11.63 7.75 19.28
N ASP A 88 12.71 7.43 18.56
CA ASP A 88 12.61 6.60 17.36
C ASP A 88 12.14 5.19 17.72
N LEU A 89 11.41 4.56 16.80
CA LEU A 89 11.07 3.15 16.93
C LEU A 89 12.31 2.26 16.78
N PRO A 90 12.34 1.08 17.41
CA PRO A 90 13.37 0.08 17.12
C PRO A 90 13.48 -0.19 15.61
N GLY A 91 14.69 -0.14 15.08
CA GLY A 91 14.94 -0.32 13.65
C GLY A 91 14.61 0.90 12.77
N ALA A 92 14.40 2.09 13.35
CA ALA A 92 14.20 3.31 12.57
C ALA A 92 15.34 3.52 11.55
N ALA A 93 14.97 3.93 10.35
CA ALA A 93 15.91 4.12 9.25
C ALA A 93 15.41 5.19 8.29
N ALA A 94 16.34 5.76 7.53
CA ALA A 94 16.06 6.78 6.54
C ALA A 94 16.83 6.52 5.26
N TRP A 95 16.26 7.00 4.16
CA TRP A 95 16.82 6.91 2.82
C TRP A 95 16.73 8.26 2.13
N ARG A 96 17.81 8.65 1.47
CA ARG A 96 17.76 9.72 0.48
C ARG A 96 17.19 9.16 -0.82
N VAL A 97 16.27 9.91 -1.42
CA VAL A 97 15.79 9.63 -2.77
C VAL A 97 16.81 10.22 -3.74
N VAL A 98 17.47 9.37 -4.52
CA VAL A 98 18.49 9.79 -5.49
C VAL A 98 17.91 9.61 -6.89
N PRO A 99 17.60 10.69 -7.63
CA PRO A 99 17.14 10.57 -9.00
C PRO A 99 18.26 10.06 -9.90
N ASP A 100 17.90 9.26 -10.89
CA ASP A 100 18.79 8.84 -11.98
C ASP A 100 18.13 9.15 -13.34
N ALA A 101 18.85 8.86 -14.43
CA ALA A 101 18.40 9.17 -15.79
C ALA A 101 17.04 8.53 -16.13
N ASP A 102 16.78 7.34 -15.61
CA ASP A 102 15.59 6.55 -15.91
C ASP A 102 14.50 6.71 -14.84
N CYS A 103 14.88 6.81 -13.56
CA CYS A 103 13.97 6.93 -12.44
C CYS A 103 14.62 7.48 -11.15
N ALA A 104 14.63 6.71 -10.07
CA ALA A 104 15.20 7.05 -8.77
C ALA A 104 15.52 5.79 -7.96
N SER A 105 16.39 5.94 -6.96
CA SER A 105 16.77 4.90 -5.99
C SER A 105 16.68 5.41 -4.56
N LEU A 106 16.57 4.49 -3.60
CA LEU A 106 16.58 4.79 -2.16
C LEU A 106 17.91 4.34 -1.54
N VAL A 107 18.73 5.33 -1.17
CA VAL A 107 20.06 5.10 -0.58
C VAL A 107 19.99 5.39 0.92
N PRO A 108 20.38 4.44 1.80
CA PRO A 108 20.37 4.66 3.24
C PRO A 108 21.22 5.85 3.66
N VAL A 109 20.72 6.59 4.64
CA VAL A 109 21.42 7.71 5.28
C VAL A 109 21.31 7.60 6.79
N ALA A 110 22.22 8.27 7.51
CA ALA A 110 22.16 8.33 8.96
C ALA A 110 20.92 9.11 9.43
N LEU A 111 20.32 8.70 10.55
CA LEU A 111 19.16 9.40 11.12
C LEU A 111 19.49 10.86 11.49
N ASP A 112 20.74 11.14 11.89
CA ASP A 112 21.19 12.49 12.20
C ASP A 112 21.12 13.42 10.99
N GLU A 113 21.25 12.90 9.77
CA GLU A 113 21.10 13.70 8.55
C GLU A 113 19.66 14.19 8.40
N VAL A 114 18.68 13.30 8.53
CA VAL A 114 17.26 13.63 8.36
C VAL A 114 16.65 14.37 9.56
N LYS A 115 17.39 14.44 10.68
CA LYS A 115 17.03 15.21 11.87
C LYS A 115 17.63 16.62 11.90
N GLN A 116 18.42 17.00 10.88
CA GLN A 116 18.92 18.37 10.75
C GLN A 116 17.75 19.36 10.68
N ALA A 117 17.92 20.55 11.25
CA ALA A 117 16.87 21.58 11.27
C ALA A 117 16.44 22.07 9.87
N SER A 118 17.30 21.90 8.86
CA SER A 118 17.00 22.22 7.46
C SER A 118 16.11 21.18 6.78
N VAL A 119 16.01 19.96 7.34
CA VAL A 119 15.17 18.88 6.82
C VAL A 119 13.79 19.00 7.46
N GLN A 120 12.77 19.18 6.65
CA GLN A 120 11.40 19.36 7.10
C GLN A 120 10.52 18.19 6.66
N VAL A 121 9.58 17.81 7.52
CA VAL A 121 8.51 16.88 7.14
C VAL A 121 7.62 17.56 6.11
N VAL A 122 7.33 16.87 5.00
CA VAL A 122 6.36 17.37 4.03
C VAL A 122 4.97 17.27 4.64
N THR A 123 4.42 18.41 5.04
CA THR A 123 3.10 18.50 5.67
C THR A 123 1.98 18.22 4.66
N VAL A 124 0.77 17.92 5.15
CA VAL A 124 -0.42 17.68 4.29
C VAL A 124 -0.72 18.87 3.37
N GLN A 125 -0.44 20.09 3.85
CA GLN A 125 -0.64 21.34 3.12
C GLN A 125 0.38 21.49 1.99
N GLN A 126 1.63 21.09 2.23
CA GLN A 126 2.73 21.17 1.26
C GLN A 126 2.80 19.95 0.34
N ASN A 127 2.17 18.84 0.70
CA ASN A 127 2.19 17.62 -0.10
C ASN A 127 1.56 17.88 -1.48
N PRO A 128 2.30 17.71 -2.58
CA PRO A 128 1.79 17.89 -3.94
C PRO A 128 0.61 16.97 -4.25
N LEU A 129 0.58 15.79 -3.62
CA LEU A 129 -0.52 14.84 -3.73
C LEU A 129 -1.39 14.91 -2.46
N PRO A 130 -2.65 15.38 -2.54
CA PRO A 130 -3.54 15.43 -1.38
C PRO A 130 -3.70 14.07 -0.70
N MET A 131 -3.78 14.04 0.63
CA MET A 131 -3.94 12.79 1.40
C MET A 131 -5.22 12.00 1.08
N ALA A 132 -6.22 12.65 0.49
CA ALA A 132 -7.45 11.98 0.02
C ALA A 132 -7.22 11.11 -1.23
N CYS A 133 -6.11 11.30 -1.94
CA CYS A 133 -5.78 10.58 -3.15
C CYS A 133 -5.63 9.08 -2.91
N ALA A 134 -6.52 8.29 -3.51
CA ALA A 134 -6.61 6.84 -3.31
C ALA A 134 -6.91 6.41 -1.85
N ALA A 135 -7.43 7.32 -1.01
CA ALA A 135 -7.85 7.00 0.36
C ALA A 135 -9.17 6.23 0.40
N ALA A 136 -10.06 6.49 -0.56
CA ALA A 136 -11.33 5.81 -0.70
C ALA A 136 -11.18 4.50 -1.50
N PHE A 137 -12.06 3.54 -1.22
CA PHE A 137 -12.13 2.28 -1.98
C PHE A 137 -12.29 2.55 -3.49
N GLU A 138 -13.18 3.49 -3.83
CA GLU A 138 -13.39 4.03 -5.18
C GLU A 138 -13.37 5.55 -5.14
N GLY A 139 -12.83 6.18 -6.18
CA GLY A 139 -12.79 7.62 -6.33
C GLY A 139 -11.65 8.09 -7.22
N SER A 140 -11.54 9.40 -7.38
CA SER A 140 -10.43 10.03 -8.09
C SER A 140 -10.02 11.31 -7.38
N CYS A 141 -8.75 11.64 -7.44
CA CYS A 141 -8.22 12.92 -7.03
C CYS A 141 -7.26 13.46 -8.09
N THR A 142 -6.96 14.75 -8.02
CA THR A 142 -5.89 15.37 -8.80
C THR A 142 -4.86 15.98 -7.85
N SER A 143 -3.58 15.92 -8.22
CA SER A 143 -2.50 16.64 -7.54
C SER A 143 -2.74 18.15 -7.53
N ARG A 144 -2.13 18.85 -6.57
CA ARG A 144 -2.31 20.29 -6.38
C ARG A 144 -1.86 21.11 -7.59
N ASP A 145 -0.81 20.63 -8.27
CA ASP A 145 -0.28 21.23 -9.50
C ASP A 145 -1.07 20.87 -10.77
N GLN A 146 -2.15 20.08 -10.64
CA GLN A 146 -3.02 19.64 -11.75
C GLN A 146 -2.30 18.81 -12.82
N ARG A 147 -1.19 18.15 -12.49
CA ARG A 147 -0.42 17.33 -13.45
C ARG A 147 -0.64 15.83 -13.33
N LEU A 148 -1.06 15.37 -12.16
CA LEU A 148 -1.21 13.95 -11.86
C LEU A 148 -2.62 13.66 -11.36
N ARG A 149 -3.29 12.65 -11.93
CA ARG A 149 -4.56 12.13 -11.41
C ARG A 149 -4.35 10.72 -10.87
N ILE A 150 -4.91 10.48 -9.69
CA ILE A 150 -4.92 9.14 -9.07
C ILE A 150 -6.37 8.69 -8.97
N GLY A 151 -6.67 7.51 -9.53
CA GLY A 151 -7.99 6.92 -9.53
C GLY A 151 -8.00 5.54 -8.89
N THR A 152 -9.07 5.24 -8.16
CA THR A 152 -9.42 3.89 -7.72
C THR A 152 -10.81 3.53 -8.23
N THR A 153 -10.95 2.39 -8.89
CA THR A 153 -12.25 1.88 -9.37
C THR A 153 -12.44 0.43 -8.94
N PHE A 154 -13.69 -0.03 -8.92
CA PHE A 154 -13.99 -1.42 -8.60
C PHE A 154 -15.05 -1.97 -9.55
N GLN A 155 -14.78 -3.17 -10.06
CA GLN A 155 -15.70 -3.95 -10.87
C GLN A 155 -15.96 -5.29 -10.17
N GLY A 156 -17.19 -5.51 -9.74
CA GLY A 156 -17.56 -6.74 -9.06
C GLY A 156 -18.85 -6.63 -8.25
N THR A 157 -19.02 -7.57 -7.33
CA THR A 157 -20.17 -7.62 -6.43
C THR A 157 -19.78 -7.20 -5.01
N ARG A 158 -20.78 -6.70 -4.28
CA ARG A 158 -20.65 -6.30 -2.88
C ARG A 158 -21.66 -7.10 -2.08
N ARG A 159 -21.26 -7.64 -0.94
CA ARG A 159 -22.16 -8.24 0.04
C ARG A 159 -21.95 -7.60 1.39
N THR A 160 -23.01 -7.39 2.13
CA THR A 160 -22.93 -6.87 3.49
C THR A 160 -23.21 -8.00 4.47
N ALA A 161 -22.33 -8.18 5.45
CA ALA A 161 -22.50 -9.19 6.49
C ALA A 161 -22.08 -8.65 7.85
N ARG A 162 -22.64 -9.24 8.90
CA ARG A 162 -22.21 -9.00 10.27
C ARG A 162 -21.01 -9.89 10.58
N ALA A 163 -19.82 -9.31 10.58
CA ALA A 163 -18.56 -9.99 10.89
C ALA A 163 -18.09 -9.61 12.31
N GLY A 164 -17.25 -10.45 12.93
CA GLY A 164 -16.58 -10.09 14.18
C GLY A 164 -15.82 -8.78 13.99
N GLY A 165 -16.16 -7.77 14.78
CA GLY A 165 -15.63 -6.42 14.68
C GLY A 165 -14.53 -6.14 15.69
N GLY A 166 -13.75 -5.12 15.36
CA GLY A 166 -12.68 -4.59 16.19
C GLY A 166 -11.30 -5.09 15.80
N PHE A 167 -10.30 -4.23 16.02
CA PHE A 167 -8.89 -4.53 15.77
C PHE A 167 -8.41 -5.79 16.54
N PHE A 168 -9.10 -6.14 17.64
CA PHE A 168 -8.83 -7.31 18.49
C PHE A 168 -9.95 -8.37 18.48
N GLY A 169 -11.00 -8.23 17.66
CA GLY A 169 -12.07 -9.22 17.53
C GLY A 169 -13.02 -9.36 18.73
N THR A 170 -12.95 -8.47 19.73
CA THR A 170 -13.75 -8.52 20.97
C THR A 170 -14.94 -7.56 20.98
N GLU A 171 -15.15 -6.74 19.95
CA GLU A 171 -16.09 -5.60 19.96
C GLU A 171 -17.49 -5.94 19.38
N GLY A 172 -17.87 -7.21 19.41
CA GLY A 172 -19.17 -7.67 18.89
C GLY A 172 -19.18 -7.83 17.37
N LYS A 173 -20.37 -7.88 16.75
CA LYS A 173 -20.51 -8.00 15.30
C LYS A 173 -20.74 -6.63 14.66
N ILE A 174 -19.85 -6.21 13.78
CA ILE A 174 -20.02 -4.98 12.98
C ILE A 174 -20.54 -5.33 11.58
N THR A 175 -21.32 -4.42 11.01
CA THR A 175 -21.75 -4.52 9.61
C THR A 175 -20.56 -4.16 8.71
N THR A 176 -20.04 -5.15 8.00
CA THR A 176 -18.91 -5.01 7.09
C THR A 176 -19.37 -5.27 5.66
N THR A 177 -18.89 -4.46 4.72
CA THR A 177 -19.04 -4.70 3.28
C THR A 177 -17.86 -5.52 2.80
N PHE A 178 -18.15 -6.62 2.11
CA PHE A 178 -17.17 -7.48 1.47
C PHE A 178 -17.28 -7.35 -0.05
N HIS A 179 -16.13 -7.43 -0.70
CA HIS A 179 -15.96 -7.21 -2.13
C HIS A 179 -15.44 -8.47 -2.81
N THR A 180 -16.09 -8.85 -3.92
CA THR A 180 -15.63 -9.90 -4.82
C THR A 180 -15.57 -9.36 -6.25
N GLY A 181 -14.38 -9.29 -6.84
CA GLY A 181 -14.15 -8.64 -8.13
C GLY A 181 -12.73 -8.12 -8.28
N VAL A 182 -12.57 -7.04 -9.04
CA VAL A 182 -11.26 -6.40 -9.29
C VAL A 182 -11.33 -4.93 -8.88
N ARG A 183 -10.39 -4.52 -8.02
CA ARG A 183 -10.12 -3.11 -7.73
C ARG A 183 -8.93 -2.66 -8.57
N THR A 184 -9.05 -1.50 -9.21
CA THR A 184 -8.01 -0.94 -10.07
C THR A 184 -7.49 0.36 -9.47
N LEU A 185 -6.18 0.52 -9.41
CA LEU A 185 -5.47 1.77 -9.12
C LEU A 185 -4.87 2.32 -10.41
N THR A 186 -5.14 3.59 -10.72
CA THR A 186 -4.61 4.28 -11.89
C THR A 186 -3.84 5.52 -11.48
N ILE A 187 -2.71 5.77 -12.17
CA ILE A 187 -1.88 6.96 -12.08
C ILE A 187 -1.78 7.54 -13.48
N GLU A 188 -2.33 8.72 -13.70
CA GLU A 188 -2.41 9.37 -15.00
C GLU A 188 -1.62 10.68 -14.97
N HIS A 189 -0.72 10.85 -15.94
CA HIS A 189 -0.06 12.14 -16.21
C HIS A 189 -0.91 12.96 -17.17
N LEU A 190 -1.65 13.92 -16.62
CA LEU A 190 -2.70 14.67 -17.30
C LEU A 190 -2.22 15.41 -18.56
N PRO A 191 -1.08 16.11 -18.57
CA PRO A 191 -0.62 16.80 -19.79
C PRO A 191 -0.40 15.87 -20.98
N SER A 192 0.05 14.64 -20.72
CA SER A 192 0.38 13.68 -21.77
C SER A 192 -0.70 12.64 -22.07
N GLY A 193 -1.69 12.49 -21.19
CA GLY A 193 -2.65 11.37 -21.19
C GLY A 193 -2.03 9.99 -20.95
N ARG A 194 -0.72 9.88 -20.68
CA ARG A 194 -0.07 8.60 -20.35
C ARG A 194 -0.49 8.15 -18.96
N GLN A 195 -0.67 6.85 -18.78
CA GLN A 195 -1.15 6.28 -17.53
C GLN A 195 -0.42 5.00 -17.14
N TRP A 196 -0.47 4.68 -15.85
CA TRP A 196 -0.03 3.44 -15.23
C TRP A 196 -1.18 2.87 -14.41
N ARG A 197 -1.40 1.55 -14.47
CA ARG A 197 -2.53 0.86 -13.85
C ARG A 197 -2.06 -0.38 -13.09
N MET A 198 -2.67 -0.66 -11.95
CA MET A 198 -2.49 -1.89 -11.18
C MET A 198 -3.86 -2.45 -10.78
N ASP A 199 -4.00 -3.78 -10.76
CA ASP A 199 -5.24 -4.46 -10.42
C ASP A 199 -5.06 -5.34 -9.18
N GLU A 200 -6.00 -5.28 -8.25
CA GLU A 200 -6.10 -6.12 -7.06
C GLU A 200 -7.34 -7.01 -7.19
N ALA A 201 -7.13 -8.33 -7.25
CA ALA A 201 -8.20 -9.30 -7.23
C ALA A 201 -8.71 -9.48 -5.80
N LEU A 202 -10.01 -9.29 -5.61
CA LEU A 202 -10.68 -9.40 -4.33
C LEU A 202 -11.60 -10.61 -4.34
N GLN A 203 -11.46 -11.47 -3.35
CA GLN A 203 -12.35 -12.60 -3.12
C GLN A 203 -12.89 -12.48 -1.71
N ASP A 204 -14.15 -12.06 -1.58
CA ASP A 204 -14.81 -11.89 -0.29
C ASP A 204 -13.99 -11.09 0.75
N SER A 205 -13.38 -10.00 0.30
CA SER A 205 -12.46 -9.20 1.11
C SER A 205 -13.13 -7.95 1.65
N ALA A 206 -12.83 -7.59 2.90
CA ALA A 206 -13.20 -6.29 3.48
C ALA A 206 -12.37 -5.12 2.92
N ALA A 207 -11.44 -5.40 1.99
CA ALA A 207 -10.66 -4.47 1.20
C ALA A 207 -10.01 -3.31 1.97
N TYR A 208 -9.05 -3.63 2.83
CA TYR A 208 -8.26 -2.64 3.56
C TYR A 208 -6.90 -2.37 2.89
N SER A 209 -6.86 -2.18 1.56
CA SER A 209 -5.66 -1.64 0.92
C SER A 209 -5.75 -0.10 0.95
N ALA A 210 -4.79 0.54 1.61
CA ALA A 210 -4.68 1.99 1.78
C ALA A 210 -3.57 2.56 0.87
N PRO A 211 -3.74 2.52 -0.48
CA PRO A 211 -2.69 2.90 -1.41
C PRO A 211 -2.25 4.37 -1.28
N GLN A 212 -3.07 5.25 -0.70
CA GLN A 212 -2.72 6.65 -0.46
C GLN A 212 -1.41 6.79 0.30
N THR A 213 -1.16 5.90 1.27
CA THR A 213 0.01 6.00 2.13
C THR A 213 1.27 5.51 1.45
N ALA A 214 1.15 4.82 0.32
CA ALA A 214 2.24 4.21 -0.42
C ALA A 214 2.65 5.01 -1.68
N ILE A 215 1.90 6.04 -2.06
CA ILE A 215 2.20 6.87 -3.24
C ILE A 215 2.96 8.13 -2.79
N ARG A 216 4.10 8.43 -3.43
CA ARG A 216 4.87 9.68 -3.24
C ARG A 216 5.05 10.36 -4.57
N TYR A 217 4.51 11.57 -4.72
CA TYR A 217 4.67 12.38 -5.93
C TYR A 217 5.74 13.46 -5.70
N LEU A 218 6.76 13.46 -6.55
CA LEU A 218 7.90 14.37 -6.50
C LEU A 218 7.91 15.23 -7.78
N PRO A 219 7.16 16.35 -7.82
CA PRO A 219 6.90 17.12 -9.04
C PRO A 219 8.16 17.72 -9.66
N GLU A 220 9.10 18.20 -8.85
CA GLU A 220 10.34 18.83 -9.32
C GLU A 220 11.25 17.85 -10.07
N TRP A 221 11.07 16.55 -9.83
CA TRP A 221 11.81 15.50 -10.52
C TRP A 221 10.95 14.71 -11.52
N GLN A 222 9.67 15.05 -11.64
CA GLN A 222 8.73 14.31 -12.50
C GLN A 222 8.76 12.81 -12.18
N ARG A 223 8.70 12.46 -10.88
CA ARG A 223 8.69 11.06 -10.41
C ARG A 223 7.49 10.77 -9.52
N VAL A 224 6.98 9.56 -9.63
CA VAL A 224 6.08 8.96 -8.63
C VAL A 224 6.73 7.71 -8.08
N LEU A 225 6.87 7.62 -6.75
CA LEU A 225 7.30 6.41 -6.07
C LEU A 225 6.08 5.68 -5.54
N LEU A 226 6.01 4.38 -5.81
CA LEU A 226 5.05 3.44 -5.26
C LEU A 226 5.75 2.54 -4.26
N LEU A 227 5.33 2.56 -3.01
CA LEU A 227 6.03 1.93 -1.89
C LEU A 227 5.18 0.78 -1.32
N GLY A 228 5.42 -0.45 -1.75
CA GLY A 228 4.76 -1.62 -1.15
C GLY A 228 3.27 -1.77 -1.48
N VAL A 229 2.80 -1.16 -2.58
CA VAL A 229 1.40 -1.29 -3.06
C VAL A 229 1.15 -2.69 -3.62
N SER A 230 2.17 -3.31 -4.22
CA SER A 230 2.12 -4.68 -4.71
C SER A 230 2.79 -5.64 -3.74
N THR A 231 2.10 -6.74 -3.42
CA THR A 231 2.72 -7.91 -2.80
C THR A 231 2.99 -8.94 -3.88
N GLY A 232 4.26 -9.05 -4.28
CA GLY A 232 4.72 -10.14 -5.13
C GLY A 232 5.03 -11.39 -4.31
N THR A 233 5.41 -12.48 -4.97
CA THR A 233 5.90 -13.71 -4.32
C THR A 233 7.12 -13.48 -3.41
N GLU A 234 7.85 -12.39 -3.62
CA GLU A 234 9.02 -11.97 -2.84
C GLU A 234 8.72 -10.93 -1.75
N GLY A 235 7.43 -10.58 -1.54
CA GLY A 235 7.00 -9.59 -0.56
C GLY A 235 6.64 -8.22 -1.16
N ALA A 236 6.65 -7.18 -0.32
CA ALA A 236 6.28 -5.82 -0.72
C ALA A 236 7.31 -5.22 -1.69
N GLN A 237 6.86 -4.79 -2.86
CA GLN A 237 7.74 -4.24 -3.91
C GLN A 237 7.57 -2.73 -4.05
N GLY A 238 8.67 -2.06 -4.37
CA GLY A 238 8.68 -0.64 -4.74
C GLY A 238 8.75 -0.45 -6.26
N ARG A 239 8.10 0.59 -6.78
CA ARG A 239 8.27 1.04 -8.16
C ARG A 239 8.52 2.52 -8.23
N CYS A 240 9.30 2.93 -9.23
CA CYS A 240 9.46 4.31 -9.61
C CYS A 240 8.83 4.48 -11.00
N ILE A 241 7.99 5.49 -11.15
CA ILE A 241 7.32 5.86 -12.39
C ILE A 241 7.89 7.22 -12.81
N ALA A 242 8.50 7.26 -13.99
CA ALA A 242 8.94 8.50 -14.61
C ALA A 242 7.77 9.15 -15.34
N LEU A 243 7.54 10.43 -15.05
CA LEU A 243 6.54 11.23 -15.75
C LEU A 243 7.19 11.92 -16.95
N PRO A 244 6.47 12.05 -18.07
CA PRO A 244 6.92 12.83 -19.22
C PRO A 244 7.20 14.30 -18.86
N PRO A 245 8.11 14.96 -19.57
CA PRO A 245 8.22 16.41 -19.49
C PRO A 245 6.88 17.05 -19.87
N SER A 246 6.49 18.04 -19.08
CA SER A 246 5.31 18.89 -19.32
C SER A 246 5.57 19.93 -20.39
#